data_AF-A0A1A2IXF7-F1
#
_entry.id   AF-A0A1A2IXF7-F1
#
_cell.length_a   1.000
_cell.length_b   1.000
_cell.length_c   1.000
_cell.angle_alpha   90.00
_cell.angle_beta   90.00
_cell.angle_gamma   90.00
#
_symmetry.space_group_name_H-M   'P 1'
#
loop_
_entity.id
_entity.type
_entity.pdbx_description
1 polymer ?
#
loop_
_entity_poly.entity_id
_entity_poly.type
_entity_poly.pdbx_seq_one_letter_code
_entity_poly.pdbx_strand_id
1 'polypeptide(L)' 'MTEPETPPSRIPHDDWADQDLLTKGEAAERLAAEIAEVTAKLDASDGKDETQMRRLKGLQEAYKHLTGNQQG' A
#
# COMPACT_ATOMS: atom_id res chain seq x y z
N MET A 1 -19.15 -25.84 25.09
CA MET A 1 -18.12 -24.88 25.50
C MET A 1 -17.03 -24.97 24.46
N THR A 2 -16.96 -24.01 23.54
CA THR A 2 -15.89 -23.91 22.54
C THR A 2 -14.75 -23.10 23.16
N GLU A 3 -13.57 -23.70 23.23
CA GLU A 3 -12.34 -23.02 23.68
C GLU A 3 -12.02 -21.83 22.76
N PRO A 4 -11.54 -20.70 23.30
CA PRO A 4 -11.13 -19.57 22.47
C PRO A 4 -9.81 -19.90 21.76
N GLU A 5 -9.83 -19.91 20.42
CA GLU A 5 -8.64 -20.09 19.60
C GLU A 5 -7.58 -19.05 19.99
N THR A 6 -6.39 -19.55 20.32
CA THR A 6 -5.26 -18.72 20.71
C THR A 6 -4.90 -17.80 19.52
N PRO A 7 -4.73 -16.48 19.73
CA PRO A 7 -4.38 -15.59 18.63
C PRO A 7 -3.07 -16.07 17.98
N PRO A 8 -2.98 -16.04 16.63
CA PRO A 8 -1.81 -16.58 15.94
C PRO A 8 -0.54 -15.91 16.48
N SER A 9 0.46 -16.74 16.77
CA SER A 9 1.77 -16.31 17.24
C SER A 9 2.25 -15.15 16.38
N ARG A 10 2.60 -14.03 17.02
CA ARG A 10 3.26 -12.92 16.33
C ARG A 10 4.46 -13.49 15.57
N ILE A 11 4.60 -13.12 14.29
CA ILE A 11 5.75 -13.48 13.48
C ILE A 11 7.02 -13.12 14.28
N PRO A 12 7.93 -14.07 14.51
CA PRO A 12 9.19 -13.81 15.21
C PRO A 12 9.91 -12.62 14.56
N HIS A 13 10.51 -11.75 15.38
CA HIS A 13 11.13 -10.52 14.90
C HIS A 13 12.28 -10.78 13.90
N ASP A 14 12.96 -11.93 14.02
CA ASP A 14 14.02 -12.36 13.11
C ASP A 14 13.49 -12.66 11.70
N ASP A 15 12.24 -13.14 11.56
CA ASP A 15 11.59 -13.39 10.26
C ASP A 15 11.17 -12.09 9.55
N TRP A 16 11.35 -10.91 10.18
CA TRP A 16 11.11 -9.63 9.49
C TRP A 16 12.26 -9.25 8.56
N ALA A 17 13.48 -9.69 8.88
CA ALA A 17 14.65 -9.46 8.04
C ALA A 17 14.68 -10.41 6.82
N ASP A 18 14.03 -11.58 6.93
CA ASP A 18 13.91 -12.56 5.86
C ASP A 18 12.76 -12.25 4.87
N GLN A 19 12.01 -11.18 5.10
CA GLN A 19 11.08 -10.66 4.08
C GLN A 19 11.85 -9.88 3.02
N ASP A 20 11.57 -10.18 1.75
CA ASP A 20 12.09 -9.44 0.61
C ASP A 20 11.65 -7.97 0.71
N LEU A 21 12.55 -7.12 1.18
CA LEU A 21 12.30 -5.68 1.33
C LEU A 21 12.47 -5.04 -0.04
N LEU A 22 11.41 -4.39 -0.50
CA LEU A 22 11.46 -3.63 -1.75
C LEU A 22 12.48 -2.51 -1.65
N THR A 23 13.29 -2.36 -2.69
CA THR A 23 14.05 -1.14 -2.86
C THR A 23 13.10 0.05 -2.99
N LYS A 24 13.61 1.25 -2.66
CA LYS A 24 12.85 2.49 -2.80
C LYS A 24 12.27 2.67 -4.22
N GLY A 25 13.01 2.23 -5.25
CA GLY A 25 12.59 2.27 -6.65
C GLY A 25 11.43 1.31 -6.93
N GLU A 26 11.56 0.04 -6.53
CA GLU A 26 10.51 -0.97 -6.72
C GLU A 26 9.23 -0.63 -5.95
N ALA A 27 9.36 -0.05 -4.76
CA ALA A 27 8.21 0.44 -4.00
C ALA A 27 7.51 1.60 -4.73
N ALA A 28 8.27 2.50 -5.37
CA ALA A 28 7.71 3.60 -6.15
C ALA A 28 6.99 3.07 -7.40
N GLU A 29 7.59 2.13 -8.14
CA GLU A 29 6.97 1.52 -9.32
C GLU A 29 5.67 0.81 -8.98
N ARG A 30 5.63 0.04 -7.89
CA ARG A 30 4.39 -0.59 -7.41
C ARG A 30 3.32 0.43 -7.05
N LEU A 31 3.69 1.50 -6.32
CA LEU A 31 2.75 2.57 -6.00
C LEU A 31 2.23 3.26 -7.26
N ALA A 32 3.07 3.50 -8.27
CA ALA A 32 2.66 4.09 -9.54
C ALA A 32 1.67 3.19 -10.31
N ALA A 33 1.91 1.89 -10.36
CA ALA A 33 1.01 0.93 -10.97
C ALA A 33 -0.36 0.90 -10.27
N GLU A 34 -0.37 0.92 -8.94
CA GLU A 34 -1.60 0.93 -8.14
C GLU A 34 -2.40 2.24 -8.34
N ILE A 35 -1.71 3.39 -8.40
CA ILE A 35 -2.33 4.69 -8.72
C ILE A 35 -3.02 4.63 -10.07
N ALA A 36 -2.37 4.06 -11.10
CA ALA A 36 -2.94 3.94 -12.44
C ALA A 36 -4.20 3.05 -12.43
N GLU A 37 -4.16 1.92 -11.73
CA GLU A 37 -5.30 1.01 -11.61
C GLU A 37 -6.51 1.67 -10.93
N VAL A 38 -6.29 2.33 -9.78
CA VAL A 38 -7.37 3.02 -9.05
C VAL A 38 -7.95 4.16 -9.87
N THR A 39 -7.10 4.91 -10.57
CA THR A 39 -7.55 5.98 -11.47
C THR A 39 -8.46 5.41 -12.55
N ALA A 40 -8.07 4.30 -13.21
CA ALA A 40 -8.91 3.66 -14.22
C ALA A 40 -10.25 3.17 -13.66
N LYS A 41 -10.27 2.64 -12.42
CA LYS A 41 -11.52 2.22 -11.74
C LYS A 41 -12.44 3.40 -11.44
N LEU A 42 -11.86 4.53 -11.03
CA LEU A 42 -12.60 5.76 -10.80
C LEU A 42 -13.18 6.31 -12.09
N ASP A 43 -12.41 6.35 -13.17
CA ASP A 43 -12.88 6.77 -14.49
C ASP A 43 -14.04 5.89 -14.97
N ALA A 44 -13.96 4.58 -14.81
CA ALA A 44 -15.03 3.65 -15.14
C ALA A 44 -16.31 3.84 -14.29
N SER A 45 -16.19 4.49 -13.13
CA SER A 45 -17.29 4.75 -12.19
C SER A 45 -17.74 6.21 -12.17
N ASP A 46 -17.33 7.02 -13.16
CA ASP A 46 -17.53 8.49 -13.22
C ASP A 46 -17.07 9.24 -11.95
N GLY A 47 -16.06 8.72 -11.25
CA GLY A 47 -15.58 9.30 -10.00
C GLY A 47 -16.56 9.24 -8.82
N LYS A 48 -17.63 8.43 -8.90
CA LYS A 48 -18.67 8.34 -7.86
C LYS A 48 -18.26 7.46 -6.67
N ASP A 49 -17.18 6.70 -6.79
CA ASP A 49 -16.67 5.87 -5.70
C ASP A 49 -15.77 6.70 -4.76
N GLU A 50 -16.37 7.27 -3.72
CA GLU A 50 -15.65 8.05 -2.70
C GLU A 50 -14.54 7.25 -2.00
N THR A 51 -14.69 5.94 -1.87
CA THR A 51 -13.69 5.09 -1.22
C THR A 51 -12.45 5.01 -2.09
N GLN A 52 -12.62 4.77 -3.40
CA GLN A 52 -11.52 4.78 -4.36
C GLN A 52 -10.88 6.17 -4.47
N MET A 53 -11.67 7.25 -4.37
CA MET A 53 -11.14 8.62 -4.41
C MET A 53 -10.25 8.93 -3.19
N ARG A 54 -10.68 8.52 -1.98
CA ARG A 54 -9.83 8.64 -0.77
C ARG A 54 -8.58 7.78 -0.87
N ARG A 55 -8.71 6.56 -1.40
CA ARG A 55 -7.57 5.65 -1.63
C ARG A 55 -6.56 6.25 -2.59
N LEU A 56 -7.02 6.79 -3.72
CA LEU A 56 -6.17 7.43 -4.73
C LEU A 56 -5.37 8.58 -4.12
N LYS A 57 -6.02 9.44 -3.33
CA LYS A 57 -5.35 10.54 -2.63
C LYS A 57 -4.25 10.02 -1.69
N GLY A 58 -4.55 8.98 -0.90
CA GLY A 58 -3.55 8.37 -0.01
C GLY A 58 -2.34 7.79 -0.76
N LEU A 59 -2.59 7.07 -1.86
CA LEU A 59 -1.54 6.49 -2.70
C LEU A 59 -0.66 7.57 -3.34
N GLN A 60 -1.27 8.66 -3.84
CA GLN A 60 -0.53 9.79 -4.41
C GLN A 60 0.37 10.48 -3.39
N GLU A 61 -0.11 10.71 -2.17
CA GLU A 61 0.72 11.28 -1.10
C GLU A 61 1.86 10.33 -0.72
N ALA A 62 1.60 9.03 -0.55
CA ALA A 62 2.64 8.04 -0.27
C ALA A 62 3.72 8.01 -1.37
N TYR A 63 3.31 8.04 -2.64
CA TYR A 63 4.22 8.09 -3.78
C TYR A 63 5.07 9.37 -3.79
N LYS A 64 4.45 10.54 -3.51
CA LYS A 64 5.17 11.81 -3.36
C LYS A 64 6.17 11.78 -2.22
N HIS A 65 5.81 11.24 -1.06
CA HIS A 65 6.75 11.10 0.06
C HIS A 65 7.90 10.17 -0.29
N LEU A 66 7.63 9.06 -0.96
CA LEU A 66 8.65 8.09 -1.36
C LEU A 66 9.62 8.69 -2.39
N THR A 67 9.11 9.38 -3.41
CA THR A 67 9.92 9.91 -4.52
C THR A 67 10.48 11.31 -4.25
N GLY A 68 9.80 12.12 -3.43
CA GLY A 68 10.15 13.50 -3.08
C GLY A 68 11.22 13.62 -2.00
N ASN A 69 11.49 12.57 -1.21
CA ASN A 69 12.63 12.50 -0.28
C ASN A 69 13.99 12.32 -0.99
N GLN A 70 14.22 13.04 -2.09
CA GLN A 70 15.53 13.20 -2.75
C GLN A 70 16.26 14.48 -2.32
N GLN A 71 15.74 15.22 -1.33
CA GLN A 71 16.44 16.33 -0.67
C GLN A 71 16.54 16.05 0.83
N GLY A 72 17.74 15.67 1.26
CA GLY A 72 18.10 15.30 2.64
C GLY A 72 19.27 14.36 2.64
#